data_AF-A0A954LJX8-F1
#
_entry.id   AF-A0A954LJX8-F1
#
_cell.length_a   1.000
_cell.length_b   1.000
_cell.length_c   1.000
_cell.angle_alpha   90.00
_cell.angle_beta   90.00
_cell.angle_gamma   90.00
#
_symmetry.space_group_name_H-M   'P 1'
#
loop_
_entity.id
_entity.type
_entity.pdbx_description
1 polymer ?
#
loop_
_entity_poly.entity_id
_entity_poly.type
_entity_poly.pdbx_seq_one_letter_code
_entity_poly.pdbx_strand_id
1 'polypeptide(L)'
;MKITDIQIERYGVWQHLALPLQSSGLNVFYGPNEAGKTTLLRFIRDVLYRSVPAKGASKSQHANLWNGALRIAHAGRFCEVRRWSEQEGLTGAEFQELDPALAWNTEPEWAIAESTDFESSLKEGDNAESSLEEILAHTDSRLFRNVFAIGLNELQELATLHDEEVAHQIYGLSLGLEGRKLLQICGQFQHPSQTQGFATSIQDRISQLMSRDAEIQRELDGLGDPRERFRQLSDEQSRLETYLQTFQSRQAELQQQLEGHQIVKRVWEPWNQVREYEAQLR
;
A
#
# COMPACT_ATOMS: atom_id res chain seq x y z
N MET A 1 1.49 -6.85 -2.75
CA MET A 1 0.04 -6.82 -2.48
C MET A 1 -0.58 -8.16 -2.83
N LYS A 2 -1.54 -8.64 -2.04
CA LYS A 2 -2.22 -9.92 -2.25
C LYS A 2 -3.65 -9.85 -1.72
N ILE A 3 -4.66 -10.17 -2.52
CA ILE A 3 -6.07 -10.18 -2.08
C ILE A 3 -6.33 -11.51 -1.35
N THR A 4 -6.89 -11.45 -0.15
CA THR A 4 -7.18 -12.62 0.70
C THR A 4 -8.66 -12.92 0.83
N ASP A 5 -9.52 -11.91 0.72
CA ASP A 5 -10.97 -12.07 0.84
C ASP A 5 -11.70 -11.05 -0.03
N ILE A 6 -12.82 -11.47 -0.61
CA ILE A 6 -13.70 -10.62 -1.42
C ILE A 6 -15.08 -10.63 -0.78
N GLN A 7 -15.56 -9.47 -0.35
CA GLN A 7 -16.88 -9.30 0.26
C GLN A 7 -17.71 -8.36 -0.61
N ILE A 8 -18.86 -8.85 -1.05
CA ILE A 8 -19.81 -8.08 -1.86
C ILE A 8 -21.15 -8.14 -1.15
N GLU A 9 -21.54 -7.03 -0.52
CA GLU A 9 -22.90 -6.87 -0.03
C GLU A 9 -23.86 -6.70 -1.21
N ARG A 10 -23.51 -5.82 -2.16
CA ARG A 10 -24.26 -5.63 -3.40
C ARG A 10 -23.37 -5.13 -4.52
N TYR A 11 -23.28 -5.87 -5.62
CA TYR A 11 -22.60 -5.42 -6.84
C TYR A 11 -23.06 -6.20 -8.08
N GLY A 12 -23.73 -5.52 -9.01
CA GLY A 12 -24.25 -6.14 -10.23
C GLY A 12 -25.22 -7.29 -9.93
N VAL A 13 -24.85 -8.52 -10.31
CA VAL A 13 -25.63 -9.74 -10.06
C VAL A 13 -25.41 -10.34 -8.66
N TRP A 14 -24.38 -9.89 -7.95
CA TRP A 14 -23.99 -10.43 -6.64
C TRP A 14 -24.67 -9.68 -5.50
N GLN A 15 -25.18 -10.42 -4.53
CA GLN A 15 -25.73 -9.93 -3.27
C GLN A 15 -25.26 -10.86 -2.15
N HIS A 16 -24.74 -10.29 -1.05
CA HIS A 16 -24.27 -11.03 0.12
C HIS A 16 -23.31 -12.19 -0.24
N LEU A 17 -22.27 -11.88 -1.01
CA LEU A 17 -21.22 -12.83 -1.40
C LEU A 17 -20.00 -12.62 -0.50
N ALA A 18 -19.54 -13.68 0.15
CA ALA A 18 -18.25 -13.73 0.82
C ALA A 18 -17.41 -14.83 0.19
N LEU A 19 -16.23 -14.47 -0.33
CA LEU A 19 -15.34 -15.36 -1.04
C LEU A 19 -13.93 -15.27 -0.44
N PRO A 20 -13.60 -16.17 0.51
CA PRO A 20 -12.24 -16.32 0.97
C PRO A 20 -11.36 -16.89 -0.14
N LEU A 21 -10.24 -16.23 -0.38
CA LEU A 21 -9.23 -16.66 -1.33
C LEU A 21 -8.15 -17.46 -0.62
N GLN A 22 -7.67 -18.51 -1.29
CA GLN A 22 -6.47 -19.17 -0.82
C GLN A 22 -5.29 -18.21 -0.91
N SER A 23 -4.53 -18.13 0.18
CA SER A 23 -3.36 -17.29 0.22
C SER A 23 -2.27 -17.86 -0.70
N SER A 24 -1.93 -19.13 -0.63
CA SER A 24 -0.98 -19.73 -1.57
C SER A 24 -1.71 -20.45 -2.70
N GLY A 25 -1.14 -20.40 -3.91
CA GLY A 25 -1.61 -21.18 -5.05
C GLY A 25 -2.49 -20.42 -6.04
N LEU A 26 -3.31 -21.16 -6.78
CA LEU A 26 -4.15 -20.68 -7.87
C LEU A 26 -5.64 -20.77 -7.46
N ASN A 27 -6.32 -19.63 -7.42
CA ASN A 27 -7.76 -19.57 -7.21
C ASN A 27 -8.47 -19.61 -8.57
N VAL A 28 -9.35 -20.59 -8.80
CA VAL A 28 -10.09 -20.77 -10.06
C VAL A 28 -11.58 -20.55 -9.83
N PHE A 29 -12.14 -19.51 -10.46
CA PHE A 29 -13.57 -19.23 -10.47
C PHE A 29 -14.21 -19.73 -11.75
N TYR A 30 -15.16 -20.67 -11.65
CA TYR A 30 -15.86 -21.24 -12.80
C TYR A 30 -17.39 -21.25 -12.57
N GLY A 31 -18.14 -21.51 -13.64
CA GLY A 31 -19.61 -21.39 -13.64
C GLY A 31 -20.18 -21.19 -15.04
N PRO A 32 -21.51 -21.14 -15.21
CA PRO A 32 -22.16 -20.83 -16.47
C PRO A 32 -21.78 -19.45 -17.03
N ASN A 33 -22.10 -19.21 -18.30
CA ASN A 33 -22.12 -17.85 -18.83
C ASN A 33 -23.11 -17.02 -18.01
N GLU A 34 -22.84 -15.72 -17.87
CA GLU A 34 -23.67 -14.78 -17.07
C GLU A 34 -23.69 -15.04 -15.56
N ALA A 35 -22.97 -16.04 -15.05
CA ALA A 35 -22.82 -16.31 -13.62
C ALA A 35 -22.05 -15.20 -12.84
N GLY A 36 -21.76 -14.06 -13.46
CA GLY A 36 -21.15 -12.92 -12.77
C GLY A 36 -19.62 -12.97 -12.61
N LYS A 37 -18.91 -13.87 -13.29
CA LYS A 37 -17.42 -13.95 -13.21
C LYS A 37 -16.73 -12.65 -13.66
N THR A 38 -17.14 -12.13 -14.82
CA THR A 38 -16.63 -10.84 -15.32
C THR A 38 -17.03 -9.68 -14.41
N THR A 39 -18.22 -9.77 -13.80
CA THR A 39 -18.71 -8.81 -12.81
C THR A 39 -17.85 -8.82 -11.55
N LEU A 40 -17.36 -9.98 -11.10
CA LEU A 40 -16.46 -10.11 -9.96
C LEU A 40 -15.09 -9.47 -10.23
N LEU A 41 -14.52 -9.67 -11.42
CA LEU A 41 -13.28 -9.00 -11.81
C LEU A 41 -13.47 -7.47 -11.88
N ARG A 42 -14.63 -7.02 -12.36
CA ARG A 42 -14.99 -5.60 -12.40
C ARG A 42 -15.12 -5.01 -10.99
N PHE A 43 -15.74 -5.73 -10.05
CA PHE A 43 -15.81 -5.33 -8.65
C PHE A 43 -14.41 -5.07 -8.06
N ILE A 44 -13.48 -6.02 -8.24
CA ILE A 44 -12.10 -5.85 -7.75
C ILE A 44 -11.46 -4.57 -8.31
N ARG A 45 -11.65 -4.31 -9.61
CA ARG A 45 -11.13 -3.10 -10.27
C ARG A 45 -11.76 -1.83 -9.70
N ASP A 46 -13.06 -1.83 -9.41
CA ASP A 46 -13.79 -0.67 -8.91
C ASP A 46 -13.40 -0.34 -7.46
N VAL A 47 -13.19 -1.36 -6.62
CA VAL A 47 -12.68 -1.19 -5.25
C VAL A 47 -11.25 -0.63 -5.24
N LEU A 48 -10.36 -1.14 -6.09
CA LEU A 48 -8.95 -0.71 -6.08
C LEU A 48 -8.71 0.64 -6.77
N TYR A 49 -9.47 0.98 -7.82
CA TYR A 49 -9.09 2.10 -8.70
C TYR A 49 -10.17 3.12 -8.98
N ARG A 50 -11.38 2.96 -8.42
CA ARG A 50 -12.50 3.87 -8.68
C ARG A 50 -12.75 3.95 -10.19
N SER A 51 -13.19 2.87 -10.82
CA SER A 51 -13.52 2.98 -12.24
C SER A 51 -14.75 3.88 -12.38
N VAL A 52 -14.55 5.03 -13.03
CA VAL A 52 -15.67 5.78 -13.59
C VAL A 52 -16.37 4.82 -14.57
N PRO A 53 -17.70 4.62 -14.48
CA PRO A 53 -18.40 3.76 -15.42
C PRO A 53 -18.12 4.29 -16.83
N ALA A 54 -17.66 3.41 -17.71
CA ALA A 54 -17.42 3.76 -19.11
C ALA A 54 -18.68 4.39 -19.69
N LYS A 55 -18.52 5.58 -20.30
CA LYS A 55 -19.59 6.26 -21.04
C LYS A 55 -20.14 5.27 -22.09
N GLY A 56 -21.35 4.76 -21.85
CA GLY A 56 -21.99 3.77 -22.72
C GLY A 56 -22.54 2.51 -22.03
N ALA A 57 -22.26 2.29 -20.73
CA ALA A 57 -22.97 1.26 -19.97
C ALA A 57 -24.46 1.64 -19.88
N SER A 58 -25.32 0.76 -20.40
CA SER A 58 -26.77 0.93 -20.48
C SER A 58 -27.37 1.51 -19.20
N LYS A 59 -28.24 2.52 -19.37
CA LYS A 59 -29.08 3.11 -18.32
C LYS A 59 -30.12 2.09 -17.84
N SER A 60 -29.69 0.99 -17.23
CA SER A 60 -30.58 0.16 -16.42
C SER A 60 -30.88 0.90 -15.13
N GLN A 61 -32.16 1.05 -14.81
CA GLN A 61 -32.73 1.86 -13.71
C GLN A 61 -32.30 1.45 -12.29
N HIS A 62 -31.34 0.52 -12.14
CA HIS A 62 -30.60 0.25 -10.90
C HIS A 62 -29.27 1.00 -10.90
N ALA A 63 -29.32 2.30 -11.14
CA ALA A 63 -28.15 3.15 -11.02
C ALA A 63 -27.66 3.20 -9.55
N ASN A 64 -26.51 2.57 -9.34
CA ASN A 64 -25.41 3.10 -8.54
C ASN A 64 -25.49 2.98 -7.00
N LEU A 65 -26.14 1.96 -6.46
CA LEU A 65 -25.86 1.52 -5.08
C LEU A 65 -25.14 0.19 -5.13
N TRP A 66 -23.83 0.25 -4.92
CA TRP A 66 -22.99 -0.90 -4.73
C TRP A 66 -22.14 -0.69 -3.50
N ASN A 67 -21.83 -1.78 -2.81
CA ASN A 67 -21.00 -1.79 -1.63
C ASN A 67 -20.28 -3.13 -1.50
N GLY A 68 -19.07 -3.06 -0.98
CA GLY A 68 -18.27 -4.23 -0.70
C GLY A 68 -16.88 -3.88 -0.22
N ALA A 69 -16.16 -4.91 0.20
CA ALA A 69 -14.83 -4.80 0.75
C ALA A 69 -13.87 -5.82 0.12
N LEU A 70 -12.60 -5.44 0.05
CA LEU A 70 -11.50 -6.34 -0.26
C LEU A 70 -10.56 -6.38 0.95
N ARG A 71 -10.21 -7.60 1.38
CA ARG A 71 -9.11 -7.79 2.31
C ARG A 71 -7.82 -8.05 1.56
N ILE A 72 -6.78 -7.34 1.95
CA ILE A 72 -5.51 -7.30 1.25
C ILE A 72 -4.38 -7.52 2.27
N ALA A 73 -3.45 -8.40 1.93
CA ALA A 73 -2.18 -8.56 2.62
C ALA A 73 -1.07 -7.85 1.85
N HIS A 74 -0.34 -6.94 2.48
CA HIS A 74 0.80 -6.22 1.89
C HIS A 74 1.89 -6.01 2.94
N ALA A 75 3.13 -6.42 2.65
CA ALA A 75 4.31 -6.23 3.53
C ALA A 75 4.10 -6.66 5.00
N GLY A 76 3.35 -7.75 5.23
CA GLY A 76 3.05 -8.26 6.58
C GLY A 76 1.88 -7.56 7.29
N ARG A 77 1.31 -6.51 6.68
CA ARG A 77 0.08 -5.86 7.13
C ARG A 77 -1.12 -6.52 6.46
N PHE A 78 -2.23 -6.58 7.19
CA PHE A 78 -3.54 -6.95 6.65
C PHE A 78 -4.42 -5.71 6.69
N CYS A 79 -5.12 -5.43 5.61
CA CYS A 79 -6.02 -4.29 5.53
C CYS A 79 -7.32 -4.65 4.85
N GLU A 80 -8.37 -3.94 5.22
CA GLU A 80 -9.67 -3.97 4.58
C GLU A 80 -9.91 -2.64 3.87
N VAL A 81 -10.23 -2.74 2.58
CA VAL A 81 -10.63 -1.61 1.76
C VAL A 81 -12.10 -1.77 1.47
N ARG A 82 -12.93 -0.94 2.10
CA ARG A 82 -14.37 -0.91 1.87
C ARG A 82 -14.71 0.26 0.96
N ARG A 83 -15.58 0.02 -0.02
CA ARG A 83 -16.12 1.07 -0.89
C ARG A 83 -17.60 0.92 -1.07
N TRP A 84 -18.27 2.06 -1.14
CA TRP A 84 -19.68 2.13 -1.46
C TRP A 84 -19.96 3.28 -2.43
N SER A 85 -21.08 3.18 -3.11
CA SER A 85 -21.60 4.23 -3.98
C SER A 85 -22.90 4.76 -3.41
N GLU A 86 -22.96 6.07 -3.26
CA GLU A 86 -24.17 6.80 -2.88
C GLU A 86 -24.90 7.32 -4.11
N GLN A 87 -26.15 7.74 -3.92
CA GLN A 87 -26.91 8.40 -4.97
C GLN A 87 -26.14 9.67 -5.40
N GLU A 88 -26.12 9.96 -6.70
CA GLU A 88 -25.35 11.04 -7.35
C GLU A 88 -23.87 10.76 -7.66
N GLY A 89 -23.41 9.50 -7.56
CA GLY A 89 -22.06 9.12 -8.05
C GLY A 89 -20.92 9.56 -7.14
N LEU A 90 -21.25 10.02 -5.93
CA LEU A 90 -20.33 10.06 -4.80
C LEU A 90 -20.02 8.62 -4.38
N THR A 91 -18.74 8.33 -4.23
CA THR A 91 -18.25 7.02 -3.79
C THR A 91 -17.44 7.23 -2.53
N GLY A 92 -17.90 6.65 -1.43
CA GLY A 92 -17.14 6.62 -0.18
C GLY A 92 -16.13 5.48 -0.20
N ALA A 93 -15.01 5.69 0.51
CA ALA A 93 -14.02 4.66 0.74
C ALA A 93 -13.58 4.71 2.21
N GLU A 94 -13.42 3.53 2.78
CA GLU A 94 -12.89 3.34 4.12
C GLU A 94 -11.71 2.37 4.06
N PHE A 95 -10.67 2.69 4.81
CA PHE A 95 -9.46 1.91 4.92
C PHE A 95 -9.23 1.56 6.39
N GLN A 96 -9.15 0.27 6.69
CA GLN A 96 -8.89 -0.21 8.04
C GLN A 96 -7.73 -1.21 8.03
N GLU A 97 -6.78 -1.06 8.94
CA GLU A 97 -5.76 -2.07 9.20
C GLU A 97 -6.35 -3.14 10.15
N LEU A 98 -6.19 -4.41 9.77
CA LEU A 98 -6.70 -5.56 10.50
C LEU A 98 -5.57 -6.24 11.26
N ASP A 99 -5.88 -6.71 12.48
CA ASP A 99 -4.96 -7.56 13.22
C ASP A 99 -4.71 -8.88 12.48
N PRO A 100 -3.44 -9.34 12.35
CA PRO A 100 -3.11 -10.58 11.66
C PRO A 100 -3.82 -11.83 12.18
N ALA A 101 -4.18 -11.83 13.47
CA ALA A 101 -4.91 -12.91 14.13
C ALA A 101 -6.39 -12.98 13.75
N LEU A 102 -7.00 -11.84 13.37
CA LEU A 102 -8.41 -11.73 12.97
C LEU A 102 -8.57 -11.80 11.44
N ALA A 103 -7.54 -11.43 10.67
CA ALA A 103 -7.59 -11.30 9.21
C ALA A 103 -8.05 -12.56 8.43
N TRP A 104 -7.92 -13.75 9.01
CA TRP A 104 -8.25 -15.03 8.35
C TRP A 104 -9.62 -15.60 8.74
N ASN A 105 -10.25 -15.09 9.81
CA ASN A 105 -11.42 -15.74 10.45
C ASN A 105 -12.60 -14.80 10.74
N THR A 106 -12.57 -13.54 10.33
CA THR A 106 -13.71 -12.65 10.54
C THR A 106 -14.81 -12.96 9.52
N GLU A 107 -15.93 -13.52 9.98
CA GLU A 107 -17.16 -13.62 9.18
C GLU A 107 -17.56 -12.22 8.64
N PRO A 108 -18.18 -12.15 7.45
CA PRO A 108 -18.62 -10.87 6.93
C PRO A 108 -19.66 -10.24 7.87
N GLU A 109 -19.64 -8.92 8.03
CA GLU A 109 -20.48 -8.22 9.02
C GLU A 109 -21.98 -8.53 8.88
N TRP A 110 -22.46 -8.77 7.65
CA TRP A 110 -23.86 -9.14 7.40
C TRP A 110 -24.23 -10.58 7.84
N ALA A 111 -23.27 -11.44 8.18
CA ALA A 111 -23.51 -12.76 8.76
C ALA A 111 -23.73 -12.70 10.29
N ILE A 112 -23.27 -11.64 10.95
CA ILE A 112 -23.39 -11.42 12.40
C ILE A 112 -24.64 -10.58 12.68
N ALA A 113 -25.80 -11.03 12.22
CA ALA A 113 -27.05 -10.30 12.37
C ALA A 113 -27.82 -10.74 13.65
N GLU A 114 -27.39 -10.27 14.81
CA GLU A 114 -28.30 -9.95 15.93
C GLU A 114 -28.00 -8.54 16.45
N SER A 115 -28.80 -7.59 15.96
CA SER A 115 -29.09 -6.28 16.55
C SER A 115 -27.93 -5.47 17.13
N THR A 116 -27.33 -4.58 16.33
CA THR A 116 -26.97 -3.25 16.84
C THR A 116 -26.95 -2.23 15.70
N ASP A 117 -27.38 -1.02 16.03
CA ASP A 117 -27.73 0.08 15.12
C ASP A 117 -26.62 0.43 14.10
N PHE A 118 -26.94 0.21 12.82
CA PHE A 118 -26.09 0.32 11.64
C PHE A 118 -25.75 1.77 11.20
N GLU A 119 -25.96 2.79 12.04
CA GLU A 119 -25.73 4.20 11.66
C GLU A 119 -24.54 4.88 12.37
N SER A 120 -23.69 4.15 13.10
CA SER A 120 -22.66 4.78 13.95
C SER A 120 -21.22 4.36 13.70
N SER A 121 -20.70 4.59 12.49
CA SER A 121 -19.31 5.07 12.23
C SER A 121 -18.97 5.06 10.74
N LEU A 122 -19.71 5.78 9.92
CA LEU A 122 -19.19 6.20 8.61
C LEU A 122 -18.29 7.42 8.86
N LYS A 123 -17.07 7.19 9.34
CA LYS A 123 -16.04 8.23 9.30
C LYS A 123 -15.40 8.15 7.92
N GLU A 124 -15.77 9.07 7.03
CA GLU A 124 -14.97 9.40 5.85
C GLU A 124 -13.53 9.63 6.31
N GLY A 125 -12.68 8.64 6.07
CA GLY A 125 -11.26 8.78 6.30
C GLY A 125 -10.68 9.50 5.10
N ASP A 126 -10.40 10.79 5.22
CA ASP A 126 -9.60 11.57 4.24
C ASP A 126 -8.26 10.88 3.88
N ASN A 127 -7.80 9.92 4.70
CA ASN A 127 -6.59 9.14 4.51
C ASN A 127 -6.78 7.81 3.75
N ALA A 128 -8.01 7.43 3.38
CA ALA A 128 -8.27 6.13 2.75
C ALA A 128 -7.67 6.02 1.35
N GLU A 129 -7.74 7.09 0.54
CA GLU A 129 -7.13 7.12 -0.80
C GLU A 129 -5.60 7.10 -0.72
N SER A 130 -5.00 7.90 0.16
CA SER A 130 -3.53 7.93 0.36
C SER A 130 -2.97 6.59 0.83
N SER A 131 -3.66 5.91 1.76
CA SER A 131 -3.22 4.60 2.27
C SER A 131 -3.35 3.49 1.23
N LEU A 132 -4.40 3.57 0.39
CA LEU A 132 -4.58 2.67 -0.74
C LEU A 132 -3.49 2.87 -1.81
N GLU A 133 -3.13 4.12 -2.12
CA GLU A 133 -2.05 4.45 -3.05
C GLU A 133 -0.70 3.89 -2.61
N GLU A 134 -0.42 3.91 -1.30
CA GLU A 134 0.79 3.29 -0.71
C GLU A 134 0.81 1.77 -0.96
N ILE A 135 -0.30 1.07 -0.71
CA ILE A 135 -0.41 -0.39 -0.92
C ILE A 135 -0.33 -0.78 -2.40
N LEU A 136 -0.87 0.08 -3.26
CA LEU A 136 -0.80 -0.06 -4.72
C LEU A 136 0.56 0.39 -5.28
N ALA A 137 1.45 0.93 -4.46
CA ALA A 137 2.78 1.44 -4.85
C ALA A 137 2.72 2.38 -6.07
N HIS A 138 1.71 3.26 -6.12
CA HIS A 138 1.43 4.15 -7.25
C HIS A 138 1.18 3.44 -8.61
N THR A 139 0.71 2.19 -8.59
CA THR A 139 0.34 1.48 -9.83
C THR A 139 -0.92 2.11 -10.42
N ASP A 140 -0.84 2.66 -11.63
CA ASP A 140 -2.02 3.20 -12.33
C ASP A 140 -3.11 2.14 -12.61
N SER A 141 -4.38 2.57 -12.61
CA SER A 141 -5.53 1.74 -13.02
C SER A 141 -5.33 1.06 -14.39
N ARG A 142 -4.66 1.77 -15.32
CA ARG A 142 -4.32 1.24 -16.64
C ARG A 142 -3.30 0.11 -16.58
N LEU A 143 -2.29 0.21 -15.70
CA LEU A 143 -1.30 -0.84 -15.49
C LEU A 143 -1.94 -2.07 -14.85
N PHE A 144 -2.77 -1.87 -13.83
CA PHE A 144 -3.48 -2.96 -13.19
C PHE A 144 -4.37 -3.73 -14.17
N ARG A 145 -5.16 -3.02 -14.97
CA ARG A 145 -6.04 -3.64 -15.96
C ARG A 145 -5.26 -4.46 -16.99
N ASN A 146 -4.16 -3.92 -17.49
CA ASN A 146 -3.43 -4.50 -18.61
C ASN A 146 -2.50 -5.65 -18.18
N VAL A 147 -1.93 -5.59 -16.98
CA VAL A 147 -0.89 -6.54 -16.53
C VAL A 147 -1.45 -7.54 -15.51
N PHE A 148 -2.27 -7.08 -14.56
CA PHE A 148 -2.68 -7.89 -13.40
C PHE A 148 -4.11 -8.43 -13.48
N ALA A 149 -4.96 -7.85 -14.34
CA ALA A 149 -6.36 -8.23 -14.47
C ALA A 149 -6.71 -8.62 -15.91
N ILE A 150 -5.93 -9.48 -16.56
CA ILE A 150 -6.19 -9.97 -17.92
C ILE A 150 -7.40 -10.93 -17.88
N GLY A 151 -8.48 -10.60 -18.57
CA GLY A 151 -9.67 -11.43 -18.72
C GLY A 151 -9.72 -12.17 -20.06
N LEU A 152 -10.83 -12.88 -20.30
CA LEU A 152 -11.00 -13.69 -21.52
C LEU A 152 -11.07 -12.84 -22.78
N ASN A 153 -11.68 -11.64 -22.72
CA ASN A 153 -11.74 -10.73 -23.85
C ASN A 153 -10.35 -10.19 -24.20
N GLU A 154 -9.54 -9.84 -23.20
CA GLU A 154 -8.16 -9.40 -23.42
C GLU A 154 -7.30 -10.54 -23.99
N LEU A 155 -7.50 -11.80 -23.54
CA LEU A 155 -6.87 -12.99 -24.12
C LEU A 155 -7.32 -13.27 -25.55
N GLN A 156 -8.59 -13.00 -25.87
CA GLN A 156 -9.14 -13.20 -27.20
C GLN A 156 -8.66 -12.13 -28.17
N GLU A 157 -8.53 -10.86 -27.72
CA GLU A 157 -7.84 -9.81 -28.48
C GLU A 157 -6.37 -10.16 -28.75
N LEU A 158 -5.66 -10.69 -27.74
CA LEU A 158 -4.30 -11.22 -27.90
C LEU A 158 -4.23 -12.36 -28.93
N ALA A 159 -5.23 -13.25 -28.97
CA ALA A 159 -5.29 -14.35 -29.93
C ALA A 159 -5.64 -13.91 -31.37
N THR A 160 -6.18 -12.70 -31.55
CA THR A 160 -6.50 -12.15 -32.88
C THR A 160 -5.37 -11.33 -33.52
N LEU A 161 -4.33 -10.98 -32.76
CA LEU A 161 -3.16 -10.22 -33.22
C LEU A 161 -2.18 -11.17 -33.95
N HIS A 162 -1.51 -10.70 -35.02
CA HIS A 162 -0.50 -11.49 -35.74
C HIS A 162 0.80 -11.63 -34.92
N ASP A 163 1.59 -12.69 -35.17
CA ASP A 163 2.73 -13.14 -34.35
C ASP A 163 3.72 -12.03 -33.91
N GLU A 164 3.99 -11.03 -34.74
CA GLU A 164 4.88 -9.90 -34.38
C GLU A 164 4.23 -8.92 -33.39
N GLU A 165 2.95 -8.62 -33.55
CA GLU A 165 2.20 -7.71 -32.66
C GLU A 165 1.92 -8.36 -31.30
N VAL A 166 1.71 -9.69 -31.29
CA VAL A 166 1.57 -10.49 -30.07
C VAL A 166 2.86 -10.47 -29.25
N ALA A 167 4.01 -10.64 -29.90
CA ALA A 167 5.31 -10.57 -29.24
C ALA A 167 5.52 -9.17 -28.63
N HIS A 168 5.25 -8.10 -29.38
CA HIS A 168 5.37 -6.72 -28.88
C HIS A 168 4.45 -6.44 -27.69
N GLN A 169 3.22 -6.96 -27.70
CA GLN A 169 2.26 -6.77 -26.63
C GLN A 169 2.65 -7.59 -25.38
N ILE A 170 3.03 -8.87 -25.53
CA ILE A 170 3.45 -9.74 -24.43
C ILE A 170 4.76 -9.26 -23.81
N TYR A 171 5.78 -8.96 -24.62
CA TYR A 171 7.05 -8.44 -24.11
C TYR A 171 6.86 -7.07 -23.45
N GLY A 172 6.03 -6.20 -24.02
CA GLY A 172 5.66 -4.94 -23.40
C GLY A 172 4.93 -5.09 -22.07
N LEU A 173 4.07 -6.10 -21.93
CA LEU A 173 3.41 -6.43 -20.66
C LEU A 173 4.39 -7.00 -19.62
N SER A 174 5.35 -7.83 -20.06
CA SER A 174 6.34 -8.47 -19.18
C SER A 174 7.45 -7.54 -18.68
N LEU A 175 7.81 -6.51 -19.48
CA LEU A 175 8.93 -5.60 -19.20
C LEU A 175 8.47 -4.27 -18.58
N GLY A 176 7.17 -4.11 -18.30
CA GLY A 176 6.61 -2.90 -17.70
C GLY A 176 6.67 -1.66 -18.60
N LEU A 177 6.49 -0.47 -18.01
CA LEU A 177 6.40 0.82 -18.72
C LEU A 177 7.64 1.15 -19.56
N GLU A 178 8.83 0.79 -19.07
CA GLU A 178 10.11 1.09 -19.71
C GLU A 178 10.36 0.18 -20.92
N GLY A 179 10.04 -1.11 -20.80
CA GLY A 179 10.14 -2.06 -21.90
C GLY A 179 9.20 -1.74 -23.06
N ARG A 180 7.98 -1.24 -22.77
CA ARG A 180 7.06 -0.77 -23.82
C ARG A 180 7.63 0.39 -24.62
N LYS A 181 8.25 1.36 -23.96
CA LYS A 181 8.87 2.51 -24.64
C LYS A 181 10.01 2.06 -25.56
N LEU A 182 10.85 1.13 -25.10
CA LEU A 182 11.95 0.58 -25.89
C LEU A 182 11.44 -0.20 -27.11
N LEU A 183 10.42 -1.03 -26.95
CA LEU A 183 9.84 -1.81 -28.05
C LEU A 183 9.19 -0.93 -29.12
N GLN A 184 8.50 0.15 -28.73
CA GLN A 184 7.95 1.13 -29.67
C GLN A 184 9.03 1.84 -30.48
N ILE A 185 10.13 2.21 -29.82
CA ILE A 185 11.29 2.83 -30.45
C ILE A 185 11.92 1.85 -31.45
N CYS A 186 12.10 0.57 -31.08
CA CYS A 186 12.62 -0.46 -31.97
C CYS A 186 11.74 -0.69 -33.21
N GLY A 187 10.41 -0.68 -33.06
CA GLY A 187 9.47 -0.81 -34.19
C GLY A 187 9.56 0.36 -35.17
N GLN A 188 9.83 1.58 -34.69
CA GLN A 188 10.01 2.76 -35.56
C GLN A 188 11.27 2.69 -36.43
N PHE A 189 12.28 1.89 -36.05
CA PHE A 189 13.50 1.70 -36.83
C PHE A 189 13.37 0.70 -37.99
N GLN A 190 12.27 -0.05 -38.09
CA GLN A 190 12.08 -1.07 -39.14
C GLN A 190 11.59 -0.49 -40.48
N HIS A 191 11.23 0.80 -40.54
CA HIS A 191 10.82 1.47 -41.79
C HIS A 191 11.92 2.42 -42.30
N PRO A 192 12.77 1.98 -43.25
CA PRO A 192 13.95 2.74 -43.68
C PRO A 192 13.64 4.03 -44.46
N SER A 193 12.39 4.29 -44.86
CA SER A 193 12.03 5.37 -45.78
C SER A 193 12.00 6.79 -45.18
N GLN A 194 12.06 6.93 -43.84
CA GLN A 194 12.02 8.24 -43.14
C GLN A 194 13.38 8.65 -42.53
N THR A 195 14.44 7.88 -42.80
CA THR A 195 15.70 7.93 -42.03
C THR A 195 16.61 9.12 -42.33
N GLN A 196 16.40 9.85 -43.43
CA GLN A 196 17.37 10.87 -43.87
C GLN A 196 17.28 12.21 -43.11
N GLY A 197 16.11 12.55 -42.54
CA GLY A 197 15.96 13.67 -41.60
C GLY A 197 15.92 13.25 -40.13
N PHE A 198 15.62 11.97 -39.86
CA PHE A 198 15.48 11.44 -38.51
C PHE A 198 16.83 11.07 -37.88
N ALA A 199 17.82 10.65 -38.67
CA ALA A 199 19.16 10.33 -38.16
C ALA A 199 19.86 11.55 -37.53
N THR A 200 19.75 12.72 -38.17
CA THR A 200 20.24 14.01 -37.63
C THR A 200 19.45 14.43 -36.39
N SER A 201 18.13 14.26 -36.39
CA SER A 201 17.29 14.57 -35.23
C SER A 201 17.57 13.67 -34.03
N ILE A 202 17.83 12.37 -34.24
CA ILE A 202 18.26 11.46 -33.18
C ILE A 202 19.65 11.81 -32.70
N GLN A 203 20.59 12.13 -33.59
CA GLN A 203 21.94 12.55 -33.18
C GLN A 203 21.90 13.83 -32.34
N ASP A 204 21.05 14.79 -32.69
CA ASP A 204 20.82 15.99 -31.88
C ASP A 204 20.16 15.64 -30.54
N ARG A 205 19.18 14.73 -30.53
CA ARG A 205 18.50 14.30 -29.29
C ARG A 205 19.42 13.51 -28.36
N ILE A 206 20.27 12.63 -28.90
CA ILE A 206 21.29 11.88 -28.16
C ILE A 206 22.31 12.87 -27.61
N SER A 207 22.77 13.83 -28.40
CA SER A 207 23.71 14.87 -27.95
C SER A 207 23.11 15.70 -26.81
N GLN A 208 21.82 16.08 -26.91
CA GLN A 208 21.09 16.79 -25.84
C GLN A 208 20.92 15.93 -24.58
N LEU A 209 20.62 14.63 -24.73
CA LEU A 209 20.50 13.71 -23.60
C LEU A 209 21.84 13.47 -22.93
N MET A 210 22.93 13.32 -23.69
CA MET A 210 24.28 13.19 -23.15
C MET A 210 24.74 14.47 -22.45
N SER A 211 24.41 15.65 -22.97
CA SER A 211 24.69 16.91 -22.26
C SER A 211 23.88 17.02 -20.97
N ARG A 212 22.61 16.57 -21.00
CA ARG A 212 21.74 16.57 -19.81
C ARG A 212 22.19 15.57 -18.76
N ASP A 213 22.64 14.39 -19.16
CA ASP A 213 23.23 13.39 -18.27
C ASP A 213 24.53 13.91 -17.64
N ALA A 214 25.39 14.55 -18.43
CA ALA A 214 26.61 15.19 -17.90
C ALA A 214 26.30 16.36 -16.94
N GLU A 215 25.21 17.10 -17.17
CA GLU A 215 24.75 18.17 -16.29
C GLU A 215 24.17 17.62 -14.99
N ILE A 216 23.33 16.58 -15.07
CA ILE A 216 22.79 15.86 -13.90
C ILE A 216 23.90 15.17 -13.10
N GLN A 217 24.89 14.58 -13.74
CA GLN A 217 26.05 14.01 -13.05
C GLN A 217 26.86 15.08 -12.33
N ARG A 218 27.07 16.26 -12.93
CA ARG A 218 27.71 17.39 -12.23
C ARG A 218 26.86 17.92 -11.07
N GLU A 219 25.54 17.94 -11.20
CA GLU A 219 24.64 18.30 -10.09
C GLU A 219 24.72 17.26 -8.96
N LEU A 220 24.76 15.96 -9.28
CA LEU A 220 24.95 14.88 -8.31
C LEU A 220 26.31 14.94 -7.62
N ASP A 221 27.39 15.20 -8.36
CA ASP A 221 28.73 15.40 -7.82
C ASP A 221 28.79 16.68 -6.96
N GLY A 222 28.06 17.73 -7.36
CA GLY A 222 27.98 19.01 -6.66
C GLY A 222 27.14 19.00 -5.38
N LEU A 223 26.18 18.07 -5.26
CA LEU A 223 25.39 17.87 -4.05
C LEU A 223 26.21 17.28 -2.89
N GLY A 224 27.48 16.95 -3.13
CA GLY A 224 28.37 16.27 -2.20
C GLY A 224 27.90 14.83 -1.96
N ASP A 225 28.75 13.95 -1.42
CA ASP A 225 28.32 12.57 -1.17
C ASP A 225 27.21 12.56 -0.11
N PRO A 226 25.94 12.32 -0.45
CA PRO A 226 24.84 12.32 0.51
C PRO A 226 25.07 11.25 1.58
N ARG A 227 25.89 10.24 1.26
CA ARG A 227 26.32 9.19 2.17
C ARG A 227 27.27 9.72 3.24
N GLU A 228 28.11 10.70 2.95
CA GLU A 228 28.97 11.33 3.96
C GLU A 228 28.14 12.16 4.95
N ARG A 229 27.17 12.94 4.47
CA ARG A 229 26.24 13.68 5.36
C ARG A 229 25.40 12.72 6.21
N PHE A 230 24.89 11.65 5.60
CA PHE A 230 24.14 10.62 6.33
C PHE A 230 25.02 9.94 7.39
N ARG A 231 26.28 9.64 7.07
CA ARG A 231 27.23 9.05 8.01
C ARG A 231 27.54 9.99 9.18
N GLN A 232 27.78 11.28 8.91
CA GLN A 232 28.01 12.28 9.95
C GLN A 232 26.81 12.41 10.89
N LEU A 233 25.59 12.49 10.34
CA LEU A 233 24.37 12.57 11.14
C LEU A 233 24.11 11.30 11.95
N SER A 234 24.39 10.13 11.38
CA SER A 234 24.25 8.84 12.07
C SER A 234 25.27 8.67 13.21
N ASP A 235 26.50 9.15 13.01
CA ASP A 235 27.54 9.18 14.05
C ASP A 235 27.17 10.17 15.17
N GLU A 236 26.64 11.35 14.83
CA GLU A 236 26.12 12.32 15.82
C GLU A 236 24.95 11.75 16.62
N GLN A 237 24.00 11.09 15.96
CA GLN A 237 22.87 10.44 16.62
C GLN A 237 23.36 9.38 17.62
N SER A 238 24.27 8.50 17.19
CA SER A 238 24.81 7.43 18.03
C SER A 238 25.55 7.98 19.27
N ARG A 239 26.28 9.10 19.11
CA ARG A 239 26.93 9.80 20.23
C ARG A 239 25.91 10.37 21.21
N LEU A 240 24.87 11.04 20.71
CA LEU A 240 23.82 11.62 21.55
C LEU A 240 23.03 10.55 22.32
N GLU A 241 22.74 9.42 21.69
CA GLU A 241 22.10 8.27 22.35
C GLU A 241 22.97 7.71 23.48
N THR A 242 24.29 7.60 23.25
CA THR A 242 25.24 7.18 24.29
C THR A 242 25.24 8.16 25.46
N TYR A 243 25.27 9.47 25.19
CA TYR A 243 25.18 10.49 26.25
C TYR A 243 23.87 10.39 27.02
N LEU A 244 22.73 10.24 26.34
CA LEU A 244 21.43 10.05 26.99
C LEU A 244 21.43 8.86 27.93
N GLN A 245 21.97 7.71 27.51
CA GLN A 245 22.08 6.54 28.37
C GLN A 245 22.94 6.82 29.62
N THR A 246 24.09 7.49 29.46
CA THR A 246 24.95 7.84 30.61
C THR A 246 24.28 8.81 31.59
N PHE A 247 23.53 9.79 31.07
CA PHE A 247 22.78 10.72 31.92
C PHE A 247 21.62 10.02 32.65
N GLN A 248 20.91 9.11 31.98
CA GLN A 248 19.86 8.30 32.60
C GLN A 248 20.40 7.39 33.70
N SER A 249 21.53 6.71 33.47
CA SER A 249 22.16 5.88 34.51
C SER A 249 22.60 6.72 35.70
N ARG A 250 23.16 7.93 35.44
CA ARG A 250 23.59 8.82 36.51
C ARG A 250 22.41 9.37 37.31
N GLN A 251 21.29 9.68 36.64
CA GLN A 251 20.06 10.11 37.30
C GLN A 251 19.51 9.00 38.21
N ALA A 252 19.47 7.75 37.74
CA ALA A 252 19.02 6.61 38.53
C ALA A 252 19.91 6.39 39.78
N GLU A 253 21.23 6.48 39.62
CA GLU A 253 22.19 6.37 40.73
C GLU A 253 21.97 7.48 41.78
N LEU A 254 21.79 8.72 41.33
CA LEU A 254 21.52 9.85 42.24
C LEU A 254 20.18 9.72 42.94
N GLN A 255 19.15 9.22 42.26
CA GLN A 255 17.84 8.94 42.87
C GLN A 255 17.97 7.86 43.97
N GLN A 256 18.70 6.78 43.69
CA GLN A 256 18.96 5.74 44.68
C GLN A 256 19.73 6.26 45.90
N GLN A 257 20.74 7.11 45.68
CA GLN A 257 21.47 7.76 46.78
C GLN A 257 20.54 8.65 47.62
N LEU A 258 19.66 9.41 46.97
CA LEU A 258 18.70 10.29 47.63
C LEU A 258 17.70 9.48 48.48
N GLU A 259 17.14 8.41 47.94
CA GLU A 259 16.30 7.47 48.69
C GLU A 259 17.04 6.88 49.89
N GLY A 260 18.29 6.44 49.71
CA GLY A 260 19.15 5.95 50.79
C GLY A 260 19.33 6.98 51.91
N HIS A 261 19.65 8.23 51.56
CA HIS A 261 19.77 9.31 52.53
C HIS A 261 18.45 9.65 53.23
N GLN A 262 17.31 9.58 52.55
CA GLN A 262 15.99 9.74 53.16
C GLN A 262 15.67 8.64 54.16
N ILE A 263 16.01 7.39 53.85
CA ILE A 263 15.85 6.25 54.77
C ILE A 263 16.73 6.46 56.01
N VAL A 264 18.00 6.80 55.84
CA VAL A 264 18.91 7.09 56.96
C VAL A 264 18.36 8.22 57.83
N LYS A 265 17.87 9.31 57.23
CA LYS A 265 17.25 10.42 57.96
C LYS A 265 16.01 9.98 58.75
N ARG A 266 15.18 9.08 58.18
CA ARG A 266 13.97 8.57 58.84
C ARG A 266 14.30 7.62 60.00
N VAL A 267 15.33 6.79 59.87
CA VAL A 267 15.70 5.79 60.88
C VAL A 267 16.58 6.38 62.00
N TRP A 268 17.24 7.51 61.75
CA TRP A 268 18.11 8.18 62.72
C TRP A 268 17.44 8.52 64.06
N GLU A 269 16.23 9.09 64.02
CA GLU A 269 15.49 9.45 65.24
C GLU A 269 15.10 8.20 66.07
N PRO A 270 14.41 7.19 65.51
CA PRO A 270 14.14 5.94 66.22
C PRO A 270 15.38 5.22 66.73
N TRP A 271 16.47 5.23 65.96
CA TRP A 271 17.72 4.58 66.36
C TRP A 271 18.39 5.26 67.57
N ASN A 272 18.38 6.59 67.61
CA ASN A 272 18.85 7.32 68.78
C ASN A 272 17.98 7.07 70.01
N GLN A 273 16.65 7.00 69.86
CA GLN A 273 15.74 6.68 70.96
C GLN A 273 16.05 5.29 71.55
N VAL A 274 16.25 4.27 70.71
CA VAL A 274 16.65 2.93 71.17
C VAL A 274 17.98 2.96 71.92
N ARG A 275 18.97 3.71 71.42
CA ARG A 275 20.25 3.88 72.11
C ARG A 275 20.14 4.56 73.46
N GLU A 276 19.29 5.58 73.57
CA GLU A 276 19.03 6.24 74.85
C GLU A 276 18.35 5.31 75.84
N TYR A 277 17.37 4.51 75.40
CA TYR A 277 16.72 3.51 76.25
C TYR A 277 17.67 2.38 76.69
N GLU A 278 18.55 1.90 75.81
CA GLU A 278 19.59 0.93 76.17
C GLU A 278 20.59 1.50 77.20
N ALA A 279 20.90 2.80 77.12
CA ALA A 279 21.78 3.47 78.09
C ALA A 279 21.12 3.66 79.46
N GLN A 280 19.79 3.77 79.52
CA GLN A 280 19.02 3.86 80.77
C GLN A 280 18.76 2.50 81.44
N LEU A 281 18.86 1.41 80.68
CA LEU A 281 18.69 0.03 81.16
C LEU A 281 19.97 -0.61 81.72
N ARG A 282 21.13 0.06 81.57
CA ARG A 282 22.42 -0.32 82.14
C ARG A 282 22.75 0.46 83.40
#